data_AF-A0A9X0BDF2-F1
#
_entry.id   AF-A0A9X0BDF2-F1
#
_cell.length_a   1.000
_cell.length_b   1.000
_cell.length_c   1.000
_cell.angle_alpha   90.00
_cell.angle_beta   90.00
_cell.angle_gamma   90.00
#
_symmetry.space_group_name_H-M   'P 1'
#
loop_
_entity.id
_entity.type
_entity.pdbx_description
1 polymer ?
#
loop_
_entity_poly.entity_id
_entity_poly.type
_entity_poly.pdbx_seq_one_letter_code
_entity_poly.pdbx_strand_id
1 'polypeptide(L)'
;MLFPLVILAFCLLWTIASARKPPTVYLIRHAEKPADKKDKRLSHKGEKRAQCLRTIFGVESEYNIRYIIAPTVKKHGKHGRPFKTVHPLAKDLGVKVDTHCPHNSGACVADAIRDYDGPGNILISWRHGTIPNIQWFLGSEYPLEYPKDRYDLIWTLPYPYDVITEVRSENCPGIDIPSPGLVVQN
;
A
#
# COMPACT_ATOMS: atom_id res chain seq x y z
N MET A 1 -14.98 -17.87 -69.49
CA MET A 1 -14.94 -16.85 -68.43
C MET A 1 -15.34 -17.52 -67.13
N LEU A 2 -14.38 -17.85 -66.26
CA LEU A 2 -14.62 -18.39 -64.92
C LEU A 2 -13.69 -17.67 -63.94
N PHE A 3 -14.26 -16.84 -63.07
CA PHE A 3 -13.56 -16.26 -61.93
C PHE A 3 -13.80 -17.18 -60.72
N PRO A 4 -12.76 -17.67 -60.01
CA PRO A 4 -12.96 -18.36 -58.76
C PRO A 4 -13.25 -17.33 -57.66
N LEU A 5 -14.30 -17.61 -56.91
CA LEU A 5 -14.79 -16.87 -55.76
C LEU A 5 -13.71 -16.89 -54.66
N VAL A 6 -13.10 -15.75 -54.37
CA VAL A 6 -12.20 -15.57 -53.21
C VAL A 6 -13.07 -15.46 -51.97
N ILE A 7 -13.17 -16.55 -51.18
CA ILE A 7 -13.81 -16.53 -49.87
C ILE A 7 -12.85 -15.81 -48.92
N LEU A 8 -13.10 -14.53 -48.68
CA LEU A 8 -12.42 -13.73 -47.67
C LEU A 8 -12.90 -14.19 -46.28
N ALA A 9 -12.16 -15.10 -45.65
CA ALA A 9 -12.42 -15.52 -44.27
C ALA A 9 -12.14 -14.34 -43.32
N PHE A 10 -13.19 -13.60 -42.96
CA PHE A 10 -13.15 -12.63 -41.86
C PHE A 10 -13.02 -13.40 -40.54
N CYS A 11 -11.78 -13.66 -40.10
CA CYS A 11 -11.49 -14.02 -38.72
C CYS A 11 -11.82 -12.80 -37.83
N LEU A 12 -13.05 -12.75 -37.32
CA LEU A 12 -13.40 -11.90 -36.19
C LEU A 12 -12.54 -12.34 -35.01
N LEU A 13 -11.46 -11.60 -34.76
CA LEU A 13 -10.69 -11.70 -33.53
C LEU A 13 -11.53 -11.06 -32.42
N TRP A 14 -12.26 -11.88 -31.66
CA TRP A 14 -12.93 -11.43 -30.45
C TRP A 14 -11.85 -11.11 -29.42
N THR A 15 -11.48 -9.84 -29.29
CA THR A 15 -10.66 -9.37 -28.18
C THR A 15 -11.49 -9.52 -26.90
N ILE A 16 -11.27 -10.59 -26.15
CA ILE A 16 -11.84 -10.75 -24.82
C ILE A 16 -11.19 -9.68 -23.94
N ALA A 17 -11.90 -8.58 -23.70
CA ALA A 17 -11.49 -7.60 -22.71
C ALA A 17 -11.59 -8.27 -21.33
N SER A 18 -10.45 -8.72 -20.79
CA SER A 18 -10.39 -9.23 -19.42
C SER A 18 -10.68 -8.06 -18.46
N ALA A 19 -11.84 -8.09 -17.80
CA ALA A 19 -12.12 -7.17 -16.70
C ALA A 19 -11.08 -7.40 -15.59
N ARG A 20 -10.15 -6.45 -15.43
CA ARG A 20 -9.18 -6.49 -14.32
C ARG A 20 -9.94 -6.28 -13.02
N LYS A 21 -9.69 -7.15 -12.04
CA LYS A 21 -10.19 -6.94 -10.68
C LYS A 21 -9.51 -5.68 -10.12
N PRO A 22 -10.25 -4.79 -9.42
CA PRO A 22 -9.64 -3.68 -8.71
C PRO A 22 -8.52 -4.16 -7.77
N PRO A 23 -7.45 -3.37 -7.58
CA PRO A 23 -6.38 -3.72 -6.67
C PRO A 23 -6.92 -3.82 -5.23
N THR A 24 -6.27 -4.62 -4.38
CA THR A 24 -6.43 -4.49 -2.93
C THR A 24 -5.46 -3.42 -2.42
N VAL A 25 -5.91 -2.60 -1.47
CA VAL A 25 -5.07 -1.65 -0.74
C VAL A 25 -4.60 -2.28 0.56
N TYR A 26 -3.29 -2.28 0.77
CA TYR A 26 -2.66 -2.62 2.05
C TYR A 26 -2.13 -1.34 2.67
N LEU A 27 -2.55 -1.06 3.90
CA LEU A 27 -2.22 0.18 4.60
C LEU A 27 -1.41 -0.15 5.85
N ILE A 28 -0.21 0.40 5.91
CA ILE A 28 0.69 0.31 7.06
C ILE A 28 1.05 1.71 7.57
N ARG A 29 1.42 1.78 8.84
CA ARG A 29 2.10 2.95 9.39
C ARG A 29 3.59 2.89 9.06
N HIS A 30 4.28 4.04 9.05
CA HIS A 30 5.74 4.07 9.11
C HIS A 30 6.28 3.29 10.32
N ALA A 31 7.45 2.69 10.16
CA ALA A 31 8.17 1.93 11.17
C ALA A 31 8.67 2.80 12.35
N GLU A 32 9.25 2.15 13.35
CA GLU A 32 9.59 2.74 14.64
C GLU A 32 10.49 3.98 14.52
N LYS A 33 10.21 4.94 15.40
CA LYS A 33 10.92 6.22 15.48
C LYS A 33 11.91 6.22 16.67
N PRO A 34 13.00 7.00 16.61
CA PRO A 34 13.85 7.26 17.77
C PRO A 34 13.07 7.93 18.91
N ALA A 35 13.61 7.83 20.13
CA ALA A 35 13.06 8.51 21.31
C ALA A 35 13.05 10.04 21.14
N ASP A 36 14.12 10.59 20.55
CA ASP A 36 14.16 11.99 20.15
C ASP A 36 13.18 12.25 18.99
N LYS A 37 12.16 13.07 19.27
CA LYS A 37 11.13 13.46 18.30
C LYS A 37 11.68 14.38 17.19
N LYS A 38 12.83 15.03 17.40
CA LYS A 38 13.50 15.88 16.42
C LYS A 38 14.19 15.06 15.34
N ASP A 39 14.81 13.94 15.68
CA ASP A 39 15.43 13.01 14.71
C ASP A 39 14.38 12.44 13.75
N LYS A 40 14.50 12.71 12.44
CA LYS A 40 13.54 12.28 11.40
C LYS A 40 13.87 10.93 10.77
N ARG A 41 14.85 10.20 11.27
CA ARG A 41 15.19 8.84 10.84
C ARG A 41 14.25 7.79 11.44
N LEU A 42 14.40 6.56 10.97
CA LEU A 42 13.89 5.38 11.67
C LEU A 42 14.82 5.08 12.85
N SER A 43 14.30 4.44 13.90
CA SER A 43 15.18 3.83 14.91
C SER A 43 15.81 2.55 14.35
N HIS A 44 16.79 1.98 15.06
CA HIS A 44 17.34 0.67 14.69
C HIS A 44 16.25 -0.41 14.58
N LYS A 45 15.27 -0.40 15.50
CA LYS A 45 14.08 -1.27 15.44
C LYS A 45 13.27 -1.02 14.16
N GLY A 46 13.08 0.23 13.77
CA GLY A 46 12.36 0.60 12.55
C GLY A 46 13.10 0.26 11.27
N GLU A 47 14.43 0.33 11.26
CA GLU A 47 15.26 -0.16 10.15
C GLU A 47 15.15 -1.68 10.00
N LYS A 48 15.16 -2.43 11.12
CA LYS A 48 14.91 -3.87 11.11
C LYS A 48 13.53 -4.21 10.56
N ARG A 49 12.50 -3.45 10.93
CA ARG A 49 11.15 -3.59 10.34
C ARG A 49 11.15 -3.32 8.84
N ALA A 50 11.79 -2.24 8.37
CA ALA A 50 11.89 -1.93 6.95
C ALA A 50 12.58 -3.05 6.14
N GLN A 51 13.55 -3.76 6.72
CA GLN A 51 14.13 -4.94 6.11
C GLN A 51 13.18 -6.15 6.12
N CYS A 52 12.47 -6.37 7.22
CA CYS A 52 11.47 -7.43 7.34
C CYS A 52 10.33 -7.29 6.31
N LEU A 53 9.90 -6.06 5.97
CA LEU A 53 8.87 -5.85 4.95
C LEU A 53 9.21 -6.45 3.59
N ARG A 54 10.51 -6.62 3.27
CA ARG A 54 10.99 -7.26 2.04
C ARG A 54 10.61 -8.73 1.95
N THR A 55 10.53 -9.43 3.09
CA THR A 55 10.11 -10.84 3.12
C THR A 55 8.59 -10.98 3.15
N ILE A 56 7.88 -9.99 3.70
CA ILE A 56 6.41 -10.01 3.79
C ILE A 56 5.78 -9.67 2.43
N PHE A 57 6.21 -8.58 1.81
CA PHE A 57 5.63 -8.02 0.59
C PHE A 57 6.49 -8.28 -0.66
N GLY A 58 7.46 -9.19 -0.57
CA GLY A 58 8.42 -9.48 -1.65
C GLY A 58 7.77 -10.03 -2.93
N VAL A 59 8.58 -10.26 -3.97
CA VAL A 59 8.11 -10.64 -5.32
C VAL A 59 7.21 -11.87 -5.33
N GLU A 60 7.52 -12.87 -4.50
CA GLU A 60 6.79 -14.14 -4.38
C GLU A 60 5.60 -14.08 -3.40
N SER A 61 5.31 -12.90 -2.85
CA SER A 61 4.27 -12.73 -1.85
C SER A 61 2.87 -12.75 -2.44
N GLU A 62 1.91 -13.32 -1.70
CA GLU A 62 0.48 -13.25 -2.03
C GLU A 62 -0.05 -11.81 -2.08
N TYR A 63 0.62 -10.88 -1.40
CA TYR A 63 0.27 -9.45 -1.44
C TYR A 63 0.46 -8.84 -2.83
N ASN A 64 1.36 -9.37 -3.68
CA ASN A 64 1.61 -8.91 -5.06
C ASN A 64 1.65 -7.37 -5.21
N ILE A 65 2.49 -6.70 -4.41
CA ILE A 65 2.60 -5.24 -4.42
C ILE A 65 3.27 -4.75 -5.71
N ARG A 66 2.60 -3.83 -6.41
CA ARG A 66 3.09 -3.24 -7.67
C ARG A 66 3.02 -1.72 -7.70
N TYR A 67 2.38 -1.12 -6.70
CA TYR A 67 2.36 0.31 -6.50
C TYR A 67 2.53 0.65 -5.03
N ILE A 68 3.41 1.59 -4.72
CA ILE A 68 3.73 1.97 -3.34
C ILE A 68 3.58 3.48 -3.21
N ILE A 69 2.78 3.91 -2.24
CA ILE A 69 2.50 5.33 -1.98
C ILE A 69 3.02 5.69 -0.58
N ALA A 70 3.76 6.80 -0.50
CA ALA A 70 4.23 7.41 0.73
C ALA A 70 4.13 8.95 0.61
N PRO A 71 4.21 9.73 1.69
CA PRO A 71 4.06 11.17 1.57
C PRO A 71 5.31 11.82 0.96
N THR A 72 5.11 13.01 0.39
CA THR A 72 6.22 13.88 -0.05
C THR A 72 7.25 14.06 1.05
N VAL A 73 8.50 13.71 0.72
CA VAL A 73 9.64 13.93 1.61
C VAL A 73 10.11 15.38 1.47
N LYS A 74 9.94 16.19 2.51
CA LYS A 74 10.38 17.58 2.53
C LYS A 74 11.86 17.70 2.90
N LYS A 75 12.41 18.91 2.75
CA LYS A 75 13.78 19.29 3.14
C LYS A 75 14.14 18.74 4.54
N HIS A 76 15.41 18.37 4.71
CA HIS A 76 15.94 17.78 5.94
C HIS A 76 15.22 16.49 6.39
N GLY A 77 14.59 15.76 5.46
CA GLY A 77 13.93 14.48 5.72
C GLY A 77 12.61 14.58 6.48
N LYS A 78 12.00 15.77 6.56
CA LYS A 78 10.69 15.94 7.19
C LYS A 78 9.64 15.13 6.42
N HIS A 79 8.82 14.37 7.16
CA HIS A 79 7.86 13.39 6.63
C HIS A 79 8.49 12.17 5.93
N GLY A 80 9.81 11.96 6.04
CA GLY A 80 10.49 10.89 5.30
C GLY A 80 10.41 9.48 5.91
N ARG A 81 9.87 9.29 7.12
CA ARG A 81 9.82 7.95 7.74
C ARG A 81 8.98 6.94 6.96
N PRO A 82 7.76 7.25 6.48
CA PRO A 82 6.98 6.27 5.73
C PRO A 82 7.68 5.87 4.42
N PHE A 83 8.27 6.83 3.69
CA PHE A 83 9.13 6.52 2.54
C PHE A 83 10.27 5.56 2.93
N LYS A 84 11.04 5.88 3.99
CA LYS A 84 12.16 5.04 4.45
C LYS A 84 11.72 3.63 4.87
N THR A 85 10.50 3.47 5.38
CA THR A 85 9.94 2.17 5.77
C THR A 85 9.77 1.25 4.57
N VAL A 86 9.27 1.75 3.45
CA VAL A 86 8.98 0.93 2.25
C VAL A 86 10.08 0.97 1.19
N HIS A 87 11.06 1.86 1.31
CA HIS A 87 12.09 2.04 0.29
C HIS A 87 12.92 0.78 -0.01
N PRO A 88 13.37 -0.02 0.98
CA PRO A 88 14.09 -1.27 0.69
C PRO A 88 13.24 -2.26 -0.11
N LEU A 89 11.96 -2.42 0.26
CA LEU A 89 11.01 -3.25 -0.47
C LEU A 89 10.80 -2.76 -1.91
N ALA A 90 10.57 -1.46 -2.08
CA ALA A 90 10.36 -0.86 -3.40
C ALA A 90 11.55 -1.13 -4.35
N LYS A 91 12.77 -1.04 -3.81
CA LYS A 91 14.00 -1.36 -4.55
C LYS A 91 14.02 -2.82 -5.01
N ASP A 92 13.68 -3.76 -4.14
CA ASP A 92 13.64 -5.19 -4.47
C ASP A 92 12.57 -5.52 -5.51
N LEU A 93 11.40 -4.87 -5.42
CA LEU A 93 10.29 -5.05 -6.35
C LEU A 93 10.52 -4.35 -7.71
N GLY A 94 11.53 -3.48 -7.81
CA GLY A 94 11.78 -2.68 -9.01
C GLY A 94 10.73 -1.58 -9.26
N VAL A 95 10.01 -1.15 -8.22
CA VAL A 95 8.98 -0.10 -8.32
C VAL A 95 9.44 1.20 -7.66
N LYS A 96 8.95 2.34 -8.16
CA LYS A 96 9.17 3.62 -7.49
C LYS A 96 8.17 3.78 -6.35
N VAL A 97 8.62 4.38 -5.24
CA VAL A 97 7.70 4.88 -4.22
C VAL A 97 7.15 6.21 -4.73
N ASP A 98 5.85 6.27 -4.96
CA ASP A 98 5.18 7.51 -5.27
C ASP A 98 5.12 8.39 -4.02
N THR A 99 5.56 9.63 -4.17
CA THR A 99 5.64 10.64 -3.10
C THR A 99 4.97 11.96 -3.47
N HIS A 100 4.10 11.99 -4.48
CA HIS A 100 3.46 13.22 -4.92
C HIS A 100 2.47 13.78 -3.89
N CYS A 101 1.84 12.92 -3.08
CA CYS A 101 0.86 13.36 -2.09
C CYS A 101 1.49 13.98 -0.83
N PRO A 102 1.03 15.18 -0.41
CA PRO A 102 1.45 15.77 0.87
C PRO A 102 1.03 14.93 2.07
N HIS A 103 1.83 14.94 3.13
CA HIS A 103 1.60 14.15 4.37
C HIS A 103 0.25 14.31 5.08
N ASN A 104 -0.53 15.33 4.73
CA ASN A 104 -1.80 15.71 5.34
C ASN A 104 -2.97 15.70 4.34
N SER A 105 -2.81 15.10 3.16
CA SER A 105 -3.86 15.04 2.14
C SER A 105 -4.29 13.59 1.92
N GLY A 106 -5.34 13.16 2.63
CA GLY A 106 -5.98 11.86 2.36
C GLY A 106 -6.69 11.82 1.01
N ALA A 107 -7.24 12.95 0.55
CA ALA A 107 -7.91 13.07 -0.74
C ALA A 107 -6.97 12.69 -1.90
N CYS A 108 -5.77 13.28 -1.92
CA CYS A 108 -4.75 12.96 -2.92
C CYS A 108 -4.42 11.47 -2.95
N VAL A 109 -4.31 10.82 -1.77
CA VAL A 109 -4.02 9.40 -1.68
C VAL A 109 -5.18 8.57 -2.24
N ALA A 110 -6.42 8.93 -1.94
CA ALA A 110 -7.60 8.26 -2.46
C ALA A 110 -7.72 8.42 -3.99
N ASP A 111 -7.42 9.60 -4.53
CA ASP A 111 -7.41 9.83 -5.98
C ASP A 111 -6.33 8.98 -6.65
N ALA A 112 -5.11 8.97 -6.10
CA ALA A 112 -4.03 8.12 -6.61
C ALA A 112 -4.35 6.61 -6.60
N ILE A 113 -5.19 6.15 -5.67
CA ILE A 113 -5.67 4.76 -5.60
C ILE A 113 -6.73 4.49 -6.67
N ARG A 114 -7.68 5.42 -6.85
CA ARG A 114 -8.75 5.29 -7.85
C ARG A 114 -8.21 5.38 -9.28
N ASP A 115 -7.19 6.19 -9.49
CA ASP A 115 -6.55 6.39 -10.80
C ASP A 115 -5.57 5.25 -11.17
N TYR A 116 -5.28 4.34 -10.24
CA TYR A 116 -4.37 3.23 -10.50
C TYR A 116 -5.05 2.12 -11.32
N ASP A 117 -4.61 1.97 -12.58
CA ASP A 117 -5.06 0.94 -13.53
C ASP A 117 -4.01 -0.16 -13.80
N GLY A 118 -2.90 -0.11 -13.06
CA GLY A 118 -1.77 -1.03 -13.16
C GLY A 118 -2.07 -2.44 -12.63
N PRO A 119 -1.14 -3.39 -12.83
CA PRO A 119 -1.30 -4.76 -12.34
C PRO A 119 -1.08 -4.85 -10.82
N GLY A 120 -1.65 -5.84 -10.14
CA GLY A 120 -1.34 -6.12 -8.73
C GLY A 120 -1.90 -5.09 -7.75
N ASN A 121 -1.35 -5.07 -6.54
CA ASN A 121 -1.93 -4.38 -5.39
C ASN A 121 -1.12 -3.16 -4.94
N ILE A 122 -1.75 -2.34 -4.10
CA ILE A 122 -1.22 -1.06 -3.64
C ILE A 122 -0.78 -1.19 -2.19
N LEU A 123 0.43 -0.73 -1.86
CA LEU A 123 0.91 -0.56 -0.49
C LEU A 123 1.01 0.92 -0.13
N ILE A 124 0.36 1.32 0.95
CA ILE A 124 0.42 2.68 1.50
C ILE A 124 1.23 2.64 2.79
N SER A 125 2.22 3.52 2.92
CA SER A 125 2.89 3.78 4.20
C SER A 125 2.68 5.21 4.66
N TRP A 126 2.13 5.39 5.86
CA TRP A 126 1.77 6.72 6.34
C TRP A 126 1.97 6.96 7.84
N ARG A 127 1.67 8.18 8.32
CA ARG A 127 1.63 8.51 9.76
C ARG A 127 0.28 8.10 10.34
N HIS A 128 0.29 7.39 11.48
CA HIS A 128 -0.93 6.96 12.19
C HIS A 128 -2.01 8.03 12.29
N GLY A 129 -1.68 9.23 12.77
CA GLY A 129 -2.64 10.33 12.92
C GLY A 129 -3.09 11.01 11.61
N THR A 130 -2.90 10.39 10.45
CA THR A 130 -3.49 10.80 9.17
C THR A 130 -4.20 9.64 8.47
N ILE A 131 -4.00 8.40 8.94
CA ILE A 131 -4.67 7.20 8.42
C ILE A 131 -6.21 7.30 8.51
N PRO A 132 -6.83 7.85 9.58
CA PRO A 132 -8.28 8.11 9.60
C PRO A 132 -8.75 9.00 8.44
N ASN A 133 -7.96 10.02 8.07
CA ASN A 133 -8.33 10.89 6.97
C ASN A 133 -8.21 10.20 5.60
N ILE A 134 -7.24 9.29 5.42
CA ILE A 134 -7.15 8.47 4.21
C ILE A 134 -8.39 7.57 4.08
N GLN A 135 -8.78 6.86 5.15
CA GLN A 135 -9.98 6.03 5.17
C GLN A 135 -11.25 6.82 4.82
N TRP A 136 -11.42 8.01 5.43
CA TRP A 136 -12.55 8.89 5.12
C TRP A 136 -12.64 9.17 3.61
N PHE A 137 -11.53 9.56 2.98
CA PHE A 137 -11.51 9.84 1.55
C PHE A 137 -11.62 8.59 0.67
N LEU A 138 -11.32 7.41 1.19
CA LEU A 138 -11.57 6.13 0.52
C LEU A 138 -13.04 5.70 0.57
N GLY A 139 -13.87 6.31 1.43
CA GLY A 139 -15.30 6.07 1.52
C GLY A 139 -15.76 5.46 2.85
N SER A 140 -14.86 5.28 3.82
CA SER A 140 -15.23 4.76 5.14
C SER A 140 -16.15 5.73 5.88
N GLU A 141 -17.35 5.26 6.25
CA GLU A 141 -18.27 6.00 7.12
C GLU A 141 -17.76 6.08 8.57
N TYR A 142 -16.98 5.07 9.00
CA TYR A 142 -16.44 4.96 10.35
C TYR A 142 -14.91 4.79 10.36
N PRO A 143 -14.12 5.84 10.00
CA PRO A 143 -12.67 5.73 9.97
C PRO A 143 -12.08 5.33 11.32
N LEU A 144 -11.27 4.26 11.31
CA LEU A 144 -10.64 3.75 12.52
C LEU A 144 -9.34 4.49 12.83
N GLU A 145 -9.09 4.71 14.13
CA GLU A 145 -7.80 5.20 14.61
C GLU A 145 -6.74 4.10 14.53
N TYR A 146 -5.62 4.40 13.88
CA TYR A 146 -4.50 3.45 13.85
C TYR A 146 -3.79 3.45 15.22
N PRO A 147 -3.67 2.29 15.90
CA PRO A 147 -3.12 2.23 17.25
C PRO A 147 -1.72 2.85 17.37
N LYS A 148 -1.55 3.77 18.33
CA LYS A 148 -0.35 4.61 18.43
C LYS A 148 0.91 3.84 18.84
N ASP A 149 0.74 2.74 19.54
CA ASP A 149 1.76 1.81 20.03
C ASP A 149 2.11 0.72 19.01
N ARG A 150 1.20 0.41 18.08
CA ARG A 150 1.42 -0.56 17.00
C ARG A 150 2.15 0.07 15.81
N TYR A 151 3.19 -0.63 15.35
CA TYR A 151 4.00 -0.27 14.17
C TYR A 151 4.01 -1.38 13.13
N ASP A 152 3.31 -2.46 13.43
CA ASP A 152 3.42 -3.80 12.86
C ASP A 152 2.10 -4.25 12.24
N LEU A 153 1.10 -3.38 12.12
CA LEU A 153 -0.19 -3.77 11.55
C LEU A 153 -0.21 -3.57 10.04
N ILE A 154 -0.80 -4.55 9.37
CA ILE A 154 -1.22 -4.49 7.98
C ILE A 154 -2.74 -4.44 7.99
N TRP A 155 -3.31 -3.35 7.49
CA TRP A 155 -4.74 -3.22 7.27
C TRP A 155 -5.04 -3.54 5.81
N THR A 156 -5.97 -4.47 5.58
CA THR A 156 -6.40 -4.89 4.24
C THR A 156 -7.72 -4.21 3.89
N LEU A 157 -7.72 -3.46 2.79
CA LEU A 157 -8.88 -2.74 2.26
C LEU A 157 -9.09 -3.18 0.80
N PRO A 158 -9.92 -4.21 0.54
CA PRO A 158 -10.33 -4.54 -0.82
C PRO A 158 -11.28 -3.46 -1.37
N TYR A 159 -11.45 -3.39 -2.68
CA TYR A 159 -12.47 -2.53 -3.29
C TYR A 159 -13.86 -2.84 -2.69
N PRO A 160 -14.67 -1.83 -2.32
CA PRO A 160 -14.58 -0.41 -2.68
C PRO A 160 -13.73 0.48 -1.75
N TYR A 161 -12.87 -0.11 -0.90
CA TYR A 161 -11.89 0.54 -0.01
C TYR A 161 -12.47 1.25 1.23
N ASP A 162 -13.77 1.17 1.42
CA ASP A 162 -14.51 1.77 2.52
C ASP A 162 -14.41 1.00 3.84
N VAL A 163 -14.06 -0.29 3.80
CA VAL A 163 -13.98 -1.17 4.98
C VAL A 163 -12.63 -1.86 5.09
N ILE A 164 -12.08 -1.92 6.31
CA ILE A 164 -10.94 -2.76 6.64
C ILE A 164 -11.45 -4.17 6.92
N THR A 165 -11.16 -5.13 6.03
CA THR A 165 -11.67 -6.49 6.16
C THR A 165 -10.75 -7.41 6.97
N GLU A 166 -9.48 -7.03 7.12
CA GLU A 166 -8.50 -7.82 7.87
C GLU A 166 -7.44 -6.92 8.49
N VAL A 167 -7.00 -7.28 9.70
CA VAL A 167 -5.85 -6.67 10.39
C VAL A 167 -4.89 -7.78 10.79
N ARG A 168 -3.68 -7.78 10.22
CA ARG A 168 -2.61 -8.73 10.54
C ARG A 168 -1.42 -8.04 11.17
N SER A 169 -0.66 -8.78 11.99
CA SER A 169 0.71 -8.38 12.31
C SER A 169 1.64 -8.71 11.15
N GLU A 170 2.64 -7.88 10.92
CA GLU A 170 3.76 -8.12 10.01
C GLU A 170 4.53 -9.41 10.40
N ASN A 171 4.47 -9.79 11.68
CA ASN A 171 5.17 -10.91 12.31
C ASN A 171 6.69 -10.80 12.16
N CYS A 172 7.22 -9.59 12.29
CA CYS A 172 8.66 -9.36 12.18
C CYS A 172 9.43 -9.95 13.39
N PRO A 173 10.44 -10.82 13.16
CA PRO A 173 11.08 -11.57 14.23
C PRO A 173 11.64 -10.72 15.37
N GLY A 174 11.09 -10.92 16.57
CA GLY A 174 11.54 -10.30 17.83
C GLY A 174 11.32 -8.80 17.94
N ILE A 175 10.47 -8.20 17.10
CA ILE A 175 10.18 -6.75 17.16
C ILE A 175 8.68 -6.41 17.21
N ASP A 176 7.79 -7.34 16.88
CA ASP A 176 6.36 -7.13 16.98
C ASP A 176 5.86 -7.21 18.43
N ILE A 177 4.72 -6.58 18.67
CA ILE A 177 4.07 -6.65 19.98
C ILE A 177 3.21 -7.92 19.96
N PRO A 178 3.41 -8.87 20.90
CA PRO A 178 2.56 -10.05 21.01
C PRO A 178 1.10 -9.60 21.18
N SER A 179 0.23 -9.98 20.27
CA SER A 179 -1.17 -9.54 20.30
C SER A 179 -2.06 -10.69 20.77
N PRO A 180 -2.88 -10.52 21.83
CA PRO A 180 -4.16 -11.19 21.88
C PRO A 180 -5.01 -10.68 20.71
N GLY A 181 -5.80 -11.56 20.10
CA GLY A 181 -6.43 -11.41 18.78
C GLY A 181 -6.81 -9.99 18.37
N LEU A 182 -6.28 -9.54 17.22
CA LEU A 182 -6.71 -8.32 16.55
C LEU A 182 -8.10 -8.58 15.95
N VAL A 183 -9.14 -8.15 16.64
CA VAL A 183 -10.51 -8.16 16.13
C VAL A 183 -10.74 -6.85 15.39
N VAL A 184 -11.22 -6.93 14.15
CA VAL A 184 -11.76 -5.76 13.43
C VAL A 184 -12.89 -5.22 14.29
N GLN A 185 -12.74 -4.02 14.84
CA GLN A 185 -13.83 -3.35 15.54
C GLN A 185 -14.83 -2.92 14.47
N ASN A 186 -15.87 -3.75 14.29
CA ASN A 186 -17.07 -3.41 13.53
C ASN A 186 -17.86 -2.32 14.27
#